data_AF-M3FNW4-F1
#
_entry.id   AF-M3FNW4-F1
#
_cell.length_a   1.000
_cell.length_b   1.000
_cell.length_c   1.000
_cell.angle_alpha   90.00
_cell.angle_beta   90.00
_cell.angle_gamma   90.00
#
_symmetry.space_group_name_H-M   'P 1'
#
loop_
_entity.id
_entity.type
_entity.pdbx_description
1 polymer ?
#
loop_
_entity_poly.entity_id
_entity_poly.type
_entity_poly.pdbx_seq_one_letter_code
_entity_poly.pdbx_strand_id
1 'polypeptide(L)'
;MAQGARRAREFEAFVAGAAGRLLQTATLLTAEPPDGNPRARRLLTHALAHTYATWDRLRGEDPYDRTRQQLAVRFARGAWHHHGLFRPPPGGALAFLGPQERLILVLRLYEGVAAEQTAALLGLPVERVTTICLRAMATVLHPPREPALKKVAKVAPS
;
A
#
# COMPACT_ATOMS: atom_id res chain seq x y z
N MET A 1 34.13 7.44 -10.88
CA MET A 1 33.52 8.36 -9.89
C MET A 1 32.39 9.21 -10.49
N ALA A 2 32.54 9.80 -11.69
CA ALA A 2 31.51 10.65 -12.30
C ALA A 2 30.15 9.97 -12.57
N GLN A 3 30.14 8.70 -12.99
CA GLN A 3 28.91 7.94 -13.28
C GLN A 3 28.06 7.68 -12.03
N GLY A 4 28.68 7.39 -10.89
CA GLY A 4 27.98 7.20 -9.61
C GLY A 4 27.35 8.49 -9.10
N ALA A 5 28.06 9.61 -9.23
CA ALA A 5 27.54 10.93 -8.85
C ALA A 5 26.37 11.37 -9.75
N ARG A 6 26.41 11.04 -11.05
CA ARG A 6 25.30 11.28 -11.97
C ARG A 6 24.06 10.46 -11.60
N ARG A 7 24.24 9.14 -11.39
CA ARG A 7 23.18 8.23 -10.93
C ARG A 7 22.51 8.71 -9.64
N ALA A 8 23.31 9.13 -8.66
CA ALA A 8 22.80 9.64 -7.39
C ALA A 8 21.89 10.86 -7.60
N ARG A 9 22.33 11.84 -8.41
CA ARG A 9 21.53 13.02 -8.73
C ARG A 9 20.24 12.70 -9.48
N GLU A 10 20.27 11.79 -10.45
CA GLU A 10 19.08 11.36 -11.18
C GLU A 10 18.07 10.68 -10.25
N PHE A 11 18.57 9.83 -9.34
CA PHE A 11 17.73 9.20 -8.33
C PHE A 11 17.18 10.20 -7.32
N GLU A 12 17.98 11.15 -6.84
CA GLU A 12 17.52 12.22 -5.94
C GLU A 12 16.42 13.07 -6.58
N ALA A 13 16.58 13.43 -7.86
CA ALA A 13 15.56 14.15 -8.61
C ALA A 13 14.25 13.35 -8.73
N PHE A 14 14.35 12.04 -9.00
CA PHE A 14 13.21 11.14 -8.98
C PHE A 14 12.54 11.09 -7.60
N VAL A 15 13.31 10.90 -6.53
CA VAL A 15 12.78 10.82 -5.16
C VAL A 15 12.10 12.14 -4.78
N ALA A 16 12.71 13.28 -5.11
CA ALA A 16 12.14 14.59 -4.84
C ALA A 16 10.76 14.78 -5.52
N GLY A 17 10.57 14.26 -6.73
CA GLY A 17 9.29 14.32 -7.45
C GLY A 17 8.27 13.26 -7.03
N ALA A 18 8.70 12.05 -6.66
CA ALA A 18 7.82 10.89 -6.50
C ALA A 18 7.56 10.48 -5.04
N ALA A 19 8.44 10.83 -4.09
CA ALA A 19 8.39 10.28 -2.73
C ALA A 19 7.08 10.59 -2.00
N GLY A 20 6.51 11.78 -2.21
CA GLY A 20 5.24 12.17 -1.58
C GLY A 20 4.08 11.25 -2.01
N ARG A 21 3.93 11.02 -3.32
CA ARG A 21 2.90 10.12 -3.86
C ARG A 21 3.13 8.68 -3.41
N LEU A 22 4.36 8.18 -3.54
CA LEU A 22 4.72 6.83 -3.11
C LEU A 22 4.52 6.60 -1.60
N LEU A 23 4.71 7.64 -0.77
CA LEU A 23 4.42 7.58 0.66
C LEU A 23 2.92 7.52 0.93
N GLN A 24 2.10 8.28 0.20
CA GLN A 24 0.65 8.17 0.30
C GLN A 24 0.19 6.76 -0.10
N THR A 25 0.71 6.20 -1.20
CA THR A 25 0.45 4.80 -1.59
C THR A 25 0.80 3.84 -0.46
N ALA A 26 2.01 3.95 0.10
CA ALA A 26 2.45 3.08 1.19
C ALA A 26 1.59 3.25 2.45
N THR A 27 1.13 4.45 2.75
CA THR A 27 0.24 4.77 3.88
C THR A 27 -1.12 4.11 3.73
N LEU A 28 -1.70 4.20 2.52
CA LEU A 28 -2.93 3.50 2.20
C LEU A 28 -2.73 1.99 2.28
N LEU A 29 -1.62 1.45 1.78
CA LEU A 29 -1.32 0.01 1.89
C LEU A 29 -1.17 -0.46 3.33
N THR A 30 -0.52 0.30 4.21
CA THR A 30 -0.35 -0.07 5.62
C THR A 30 -1.56 0.24 6.49
N ALA A 31 -2.55 0.96 5.94
CA ALA A 31 -3.71 1.51 6.65
C ALA A 31 -3.31 2.31 7.90
N GLU A 32 -2.19 3.03 7.84
CA GLU A 32 -1.77 3.93 8.93
C GLU A 32 -2.33 5.35 8.72
N PRO A 33 -2.50 6.14 9.78
CA PRO A 33 -2.83 7.56 9.63
C PRO A 33 -1.69 8.33 8.94
N PRO A 34 -1.98 9.36 8.12
CA PRO A 34 -0.96 10.12 7.39
C PRO A 34 0.17 10.68 8.27
N ASP A 35 -0.16 11.16 9.48
CA ASP A 35 0.80 11.77 10.41
C ASP A 35 1.56 10.73 11.26
N GLY A 36 1.17 9.45 11.20
CA GLY A 36 1.65 8.39 12.09
C GLY A 36 1.86 7.07 11.36
N ASN A 37 2.65 7.09 10.29
CA ASN A 37 2.83 5.98 9.35
C ASN A 37 4.24 5.34 9.33
N PRO A 38 4.78 4.89 10.48
CA PRO A 38 6.13 4.34 10.54
C PRO A 38 6.31 3.07 9.70
N ARG A 39 5.27 2.26 9.45
CA ARG A 39 5.40 1.10 8.54
C ARG A 39 5.41 1.55 7.09
N ALA A 40 4.57 2.51 6.71
CA ALA A 40 4.56 3.07 5.35
C ALA A 40 5.94 3.63 4.99
N ARG A 41 6.53 4.42 5.89
CA ARG A 41 7.87 4.98 5.72
C ARG A 41 8.92 3.90 5.55
N ARG A 42 8.95 2.88 6.42
CA ARG A 42 9.88 1.74 6.27
C ARG A 42 9.69 0.99 4.96
N LEU A 43 8.43 0.71 4.58
CA LEU A 43 8.10 0.03 3.34
C LEU A 43 8.62 0.82 2.12
N LEU A 44 8.40 2.15 2.12
CA LEU A 44 8.91 3.05 1.09
C LEU A 44 10.43 3.08 1.04
N THR A 45 11.10 3.23 2.19
CA THR A 45 12.56 3.22 2.26
C THR A 45 13.14 1.94 1.65
N HIS A 46 12.57 0.77 1.96
CA HIS A 46 13.02 -0.49 1.36
C HIS A 46 12.74 -0.58 -0.14
N ALA A 47 11.60 -0.07 -0.61
CA ALA A 47 11.29 -0.02 -2.04
C ALA A 47 12.28 0.88 -2.79
N LEU A 48 12.49 2.11 -2.30
CA LEU A 48 13.45 3.07 -2.86
C LEU A 48 14.88 2.54 -2.84
N ALA A 49 15.33 1.90 -1.76
CA ALA A 49 16.66 1.30 -1.69
C ALA A 49 16.84 0.20 -2.75
N HIS A 50 15.80 -0.59 -3.02
CA HIS A 50 15.85 -1.60 -4.07
C HIS A 50 15.84 -0.99 -5.46
N THR A 51 14.97 -0.01 -5.72
CA THR A 51 14.96 0.74 -6.99
C THR A 51 16.32 1.38 -7.24
N TYR A 52 16.92 1.99 -6.21
CA TYR A 52 18.26 2.53 -6.29
C TYR A 52 19.25 1.43 -6.63
N ALA A 53 19.28 0.29 -5.94
CA ALA A 53 20.21 -0.80 -6.21
C ALA A 53 20.12 -1.32 -7.66
N THR A 54 18.94 -1.31 -8.27
CA THR A 54 18.72 -1.74 -9.65
C THR A 54 18.75 -0.61 -10.68
N TRP A 55 19.04 0.63 -10.29
CA TRP A 55 18.91 1.84 -11.13
C TRP A 55 19.61 1.73 -12.48
N ASP A 56 20.84 1.20 -12.53
CA ASP A 56 21.60 1.07 -13.78
C ASP A 56 20.96 0.09 -14.78
N ARG A 57 20.10 -0.81 -14.30
CA ARG A 57 19.39 -1.81 -15.11
C ARG A 57 18.03 -1.33 -15.60
N LEU A 58 17.52 -0.19 -15.10
CA LEU A 58 16.18 0.27 -15.46
C LEU A 58 16.03 0.62 -16.94
N ARG A 59 17.10 0.98 -17.68
CA ARG A 59 17.19 1.03 -19.17
C ARG A 59 15.89 1.40 -19.93
N GLY A 60 15.13 2.39 -19.47
CA GLY A 60 13.90 2.89 -20.11
C GLY A 60 12.57 2.48 -19.45
N GLU A 61 12.59 1.61 -18.43
CA GLU A 61 11.46 1.42 -17.52
C GLU A 61 11.21 2.68 -16.69
N ASP A 62 9.94 2.99 -16.41
CA ASP A 62 9.56 4.09 -15.52
C ASP A 62 9.97 3.78 -14.06
N PRO A 63 10.86 4.59 -13.44
CA PRO A 63 11.26 4.42 -12.05
C PRO A 63 10.11 4.46 -11.05
N TYR A 64 9.05 5.20 -11.36
CA TYR A 64 7.85 5.27 -10.51
C TYR A 64 7.15 3.91 -10.51
N ASP A 65 6.84 3.38 -11.69
CA ASP A 65 6.19 2.08 -11.85
C ASP A 65 7.00 0.96 -11.19
N ARG A 66 8.32 0.95 -11.36
CA ARG A 66 9.21 -0.03 -10.71
C ARG A 66 9.13 0.04 -9.20
N THR A 67 9.17 1.26 -8.64
CA THR A 67 9.10 1.47 -7.19
C THR A 67 7.73 1.08 -6.65
N ARG A 68 6.64 1.39 -7.37
CA ARG A 68 5.27 0.98 -7.03
C ARG A 68 5.11 -0.54 -7.03
N GLN A 69 5.61 -1.23 -8.04
CA GLN A 69 5.60 -2.71 -8.08
C GLN A 69 6.36 -3.28 -6.89
N GLN A 70 7.51 -2.68 -6.56
CA GLN A 70 8.32 -3.12 -5.44
C GLN A 70 7.66 -2.89 -4.07
N LEU A 71 6.93 -1.78 -3.91
CA LEU A 71 6.07 -1.51 -2.75
C LEU A 71 5.01 -2.61 -2.60
N ALA A 72 4.27 -2.90 -3.69
CA ALA A 72 3.21 -3.89 -3.71
C ALA A 72 3.71 -5.30 -3.37
N VAL A 73 4.79 -5.76 -4.00
CA VAL A 73 5.38 -7.09 -3.74
C VAL A 73 5.86 -7.21 -2.30
N ARG A 74 6.53 -6.18 -1.75
CA ARG A 74 6.97 -6.20 -0.35
C ARG A 74 5.81 -6.20 0.62
N PHE A 75 4.79 -5.40 0.35
CA PHE A 75 3.59 -5.36 1.17
C PHE A 75 2.88 -6.71 1.15
N ALA A 76 2.68 -7.33 -0.02
CA ALA A 76 2.06 -8.65 -0.15
C ALA A 76 2.81 -9.71 0.67
N ARG A 77 4.13 -9.80 0.51
CA ARG A 77 4.98 -10.72 1.29
C ARG A 77 4.89 -10.47 2.79
N GLY A 78 5.03 -9.20 3.22
CA GLY A 78 4.93 -8.82 4.62
C GLY A 78 3.56 -9.13 5.22
N ALA A 79 2.48 -8.85 4.49
CA ALA A 79 1.11 -9.15 4.91
C ALA A 79 0.90 -10.66 5.10
N TRP A 80 1.46 -11.49 4.22
CA TRP A 80 1.40 -12.96 4.34
C TRP A 80 2.19 -13.47 5.55
N HIS A 81 3.32 -12.84 5.90
CA HIS A 81 4.10 -13.18 7.09
C HIS A 81 3.50 -12.65 8.41
N HIS A 82 2.71 -11.57 8.36
CA HIS A 82 2.15 -10.90 9.54
C HIS A 82 0.74 -11.38 9.93
N HIS A 83 0.19 -12.41 9.28
CA HIS A 83 -1.10 -13.01 9.63
C HIS A 83 -1.17 -13.66 11.05
N GLY A 84 -0.08 -13.64 11.84
CA GLY A 84 0.02 -14.43 13.06
C GLY A 84 0.20 -13.72 14.40
N LEU A 85 0.61 -12.45 14.51
CA LEU A 85 1.01 -11.91 15.83
C LEU A 85 0.53 -10.49 16.12
N PHE A 86 -0.33 -10.40 17.14
CA PHE A 86 -0.55 -9.30 18.08
C PHE A 86 -0.06 -7.94 17.59
N ARG A 87 -0.90 -7.24 16.84
CA ARG A 87 -0.61 -5.85 16.51
C ARG A 87 -1.86 -4.98 16.60
N PRO A 88 -1.77 -3.77 17.18
CA PRO A 88 -2.89 -2.85 17.22
C PRO A 88 -3.47 -2.67 15.82
N PRO A 89 -4.81 -2.67 15.69
CA PRO A 89 -5.46 -2.47 14.41
C PRO A 89 -4.93 -1.17 13.79
N PRO A 90 -4.66 -1.16 12.48
CA PRO A 90 -4.31 0.07 11.79
C PRO A 90 -5.38 1.15 12.07
N GLY A 91 -4.99 2.41 12.28
CA GLY A 91 -5.91 3.50 12.58
C GLY A 91 -6.35 4.30 11.33
N GLY A 92 -5.86 3.94 10.15
CA GLY A 92 -6.13 4.65 8.90
C GLY A 92 -7.45 4.23 8.23
N ALA A 93 -7.86 5.01 7.24
CA ALA A 93 -9.15 4.87 6.57
C ALA A 93 -9.41 3.51 5.90
N LEU A 94 -8.40 2.68 5.66
CA LEU A 94 -8.54 1.34 5.04
C LEU A 94 -8.26 0.19 6.02
N ALA A 95 -8.30 0.46 7.32
CA ALA A 95 -8.00 -0.53 8.36
C ALA A 95 -9.00 -1.69 8.42
N PHE A 96 -10.26 -1.42 8.07
CA PHE A 96 -11.33 -2.42 8.04
C PHE A 96 -11.22 -3.40 6.87
N LEU A 97 -10.40 -3.09 5.85
CA LEU A 97 -10.13 -4.01 4.74
C LEU A 97 -9.05 -5.02 5.10
N GLY A 98 -9.18 -6.23 4.58
CA GLY A 98 -8.08 -7.18 4.59
C GLY A 98 -6.86 -6.65 3.80
N PRO A 99 -5.63 -7.09 4.12
CA PRO A 99 -4.44 -6.63 3.40
C PRO A 99 -4.52 -6.81 1.89
N GLN A 100 -5.06 -7.93 1.41
CA GLN A 100 -5.20 -8.21 -0.02
C GLN A 100 -6.24 -7.31 -0.70
N GLU A 101 -7.39 -7.07 -0.05
CA GLU A 101 -8.42 -6.14 -0.55
C GLU A 101 -7.86 -4.74 -0.67
N ARG A 102 -7.14 -4.29 0.35
CA ARG A 102 -6.49 -2.99 0.38
C ARG A 102 -5.43 -2.85 -0.70
N LEU A 103 -4.59 -3.87 -0.88
CA LEU A 103 -3.58 -3.88 -1.95
C LEU A 103 -4.21 -3.73 -3.33
N ILE A 104 -5.24 -4.54 -3.62
CA ILE A 104 -5.93 -4.49 -4.91
C ILE A 104 -6.64 -3.14 -5.09
N LEU A 105 -7.34 -2.64 -4.08
CA LEU A 105 -8.07 -1.38 -4.15
C LEU A 105 -7.12 -0.18 -4.37
N VAL A 106 -6.00 -0.13 -3.66
CA VAL A 106 -5.00 0.94 -3.82
C VAL A 106 -4.36 0.90 -5.22
N LEU A 107 -3.98 -0.28 -5.70
CA LEU A 107 -3.39 -0.40 -7.05
C LEU A 107 -4.39 -0.02 -8.14
N ARG A 108 -5.65 -0.46 -8.02
CA ARG A 108 -6.66 -0.25 -9.06
C ARG A 108 -7.25 1.16 -9.04
N LEU A 109 -7.63 1.69 -7.88
CA LEU A 109 -8.35 2.97 -7.77
C LEU A 109 -7.44 4.16 -7.47
N TYR A 110 -6.41 4.01 -6.64
CA TYR A 110 -5.53 5.13 -6.29
C TYR A 110 -4.36 5.27 -7.27
N GLU A 111 -3.75 4.16 -7.69
CA GLU A 111 -2.63 4.17 -8.65
C GLU A 111 -3.06 4.05 -10.11
N GLY A 112 -4.31 3.66 -10.39
CA GLY A 112 -4.83 3.52 -11.76
C GLY A 112 -4.22 2.36 -12.55
N VAL A 113 -3.63 1.36 -11.88
CA VAL A 113 -3.01 0.19 -12.52
C VAL A 113 -4.10 -0.69 -13.12
N ALA A 114 -3.91 -1.20 -14.34
CA ALA A 114 -4.88 -2.09 -15.00
C ALA A 114 -5.11 -3.40 -14.22
N ALA A 115 -6.24 -4.07 -14.46
CA ALA A 115 -6.61 -5.29 -13.74
C ALA A 115 -5.64 -6.43 -14.06
N GLU A 116 -5.25 -6.53 -15.33
CA GLU A 116 -4.33 -7.50 -15.91
C GLU A 116 -2.94 -7.33 -15.32
N GLN A 117 -2.46 -6.09 -15.20
CA GLN A 117 -1.18 -5.78 -14.59
C GLN A 117 -1.18 -6.11 -13.09
N THR A 118 -2.29 -5.81 -12.40
CA THR A 118 -2.46 -6.14 -10.98
C THR A 118 -2.50 -7.66 -10.78
N ALA A 119 -3.22 -8.38 -11.65
CA ALA A 119 -3.31 -9.84 -11.66
C ALA A 119 -1.96 -10.50 -11.89
N ALA A 120 -1.21 -10.03 -12.89
CA ALA A 120 0.14 -10.50 -13.17
C ALA A 120 1.10 -10.26 -11.99
N LEU A 121 1.02 -9.09 -11.35
CA LEU A 121 1.85 -8.75 -10.19
C LEU A 121 1.56 -9.64 -8.97
N LEU A 122 0.29 -10.01 -8.77
CA LEU A 122 -0.16 -10.78 -7.60
C LEU A 122 -0.19 -12.30 -7.85
N GLY A 123 -0.01 -12.75 -9.10
CA GLY A 123 -0.17 -14.16 -9.47
C GLY A 123 -1.60 -14.67 -9.31
N LEU A 124 -2.60 -13.81 -9.56
CA LEU A 124 -4.03 -14.11 -9.42
C LEU A 124 -4.73 -14.05 -10.78
N PRO A 125 -5.85 -14.77 -10.97
CA PRO A 125 -6.73 -14.56 -12.13
C PRO A 125 -7.29 -13.13 -12.17
N VAL A 126 -7.46 -12.55 -13.36
CA VAL A 126 -7.96 -11.18 -13.56
C VAL A 126 -9.37 -11.03 -12.99
N GLU A 127 -10.21 -12.05 -13.16
CA GLU A 127 -11.57 -12.10 -12.64
C GLU A 127 -11.57 -12.02 -11.12
N ARG A 128 -10.64 -12.73 -10.47
CA ARG A 128 -10.48 -12.72 -9.01
C ARG A 128 -10.06 -11.34 -8.51
N VAL A 129 -9.16 -10.66 -9.23
CA VAL A 129 -8.78 -9.28 -8.91
C VAL A 129 -9.98 -8.35 -9.01
N THR A 130 -10.77 -8.46 -10.08
CA THR A 130 -11.98 -7.66 -10.28
C THR A 130 -13.02 -7.91 -9.18
N THR A 131 -13.32 -9.16 -8.84
CA THR A 131 -14.26 -9.50 -7.77
C THR A 131 -13.82 -8.92 -6.43
N ILE A 132 -12.54 -9.07 -6.07
CA ILE A 132 -12.02 -8.52 -4.81
C ILE A 132 -12.08 -6.99 -4.82
N CYS A 133 -11.74 -6.35 -5.95
CA CYS A 133 -11.79 -4.90 -6.11
C CYS A 133 -13.22 -4.36 -5.90
N LEU A 134 -14.21 -4.99 -6.53
CA LEU A 134 -15.62 -4.59 -6.39
C LEU A 134 -16.12 -4.77 -4.94
N ARG A 135 -15.77 -5.89 -4.30
CA ARG A 135 -16.14 -6.14 -2.89
C ARG A 135 -15.48 -5.12 -1.95
N ALA A 136 -14.20 -4.87 -2.13
CA ALA A 136 -13.46 -3.89 -1.32
C ALA A 136 -14.05 -2.48 -1.51
N MET A 137 -14.36 -2.09 -2.76
CA MET A 137 -15.00 -0.82 -3.08
C MET A 137 -16.38 -0.69 -2.42
N ALA A 138 -17.22 -1.73 -2.50
CA ALA A 138 -18.52 -1.76 -1.83
C ALA A 138 -18.37 -1.58 -0.30
N THR A 139 -17.35 -2.20 0.30
CA THR A 139 -17.06 -2.07 1.74
C THR A 139 -16.61 -0.65 2.12
N VAL A 140 -15.86 0.03 1.25
CA VAL A 140 -15.43 1.42 1.49
C VAL A 140 -16.59 2.40 1.33
N LEU A 141 -17.42 2.22 0.30
CA LEU A 141 -18.56 3.10 0.01
C LEU A 141 -19.73 2.89 0.98
N HIS A 142 -19.91 1.65 1.42
CA HIS A 142 -20.94 1.24 2.37
C HIS A 142 -20.27 0.47 3.51
N PRO A 143 -19.58 1.18 4.43
CA PRO A 143 -19.00 0.52 5.58
C PRO A 143 -20.10 -0.25 6.31
N PRO A 144 -19.87 -1.52 6.65
CA PRO A 144 -20.85 -2.28 7.40
C PRO A 144 -21.21 -1.47 8.64
N ARG A 145 -22.48 -1.12 8.76
CA ARG A 145 -23.02 -0.33 9.86
C ARG A 145 -22.50 -0.99 11.14
N GLU A 146 -21.69 -0.28 11.92
CA GLU A 146 -21.25 -0.80 13.21
C GLU A 146 -22.51 -1.28 13.94
N PRO A 147 -22.60 -2.55 14.38
CA PRO A 147 -23.69 -2.94 15.24
C PRO A 147 -23.57 -2.03 16.45
N ALA A 148 -24.53 -1.11 16.59
CA ALA A 148 -24.56 -0.14 17.66
C ALA A 148 -24.26 -0.89 18.95
N LEU A 149 -23.02 -0.75 19.45
CA LEU A 149 -22.65 -1.29 20.74
C LEU A 149 -23.60 -0.61 21.70
N LYS A 150 -24.57 -1.39 22.18
CA LYS A 150 -25.57 -1.00 23.15
C LYS A 150 -24.86 -0.18 24.23
N LYS A 151 -25.11 1.14 24.25
CA LYS A 151 -25.01 1.92 25.49
C LYS A 151 -26.12 1.43 26.41
N VAL A 152 -25.97 0.22 26.93
CA VAL A 152 -26.71 -0.29 28.08
C VAL A 152 -25.66 -0.48 29.16
N ALA A 153 -25.41 0.59 29.91
CA ALA A 153 -25.07 0.57 31.33
C ALA A 153 -24.61 1.96 31.76
N LYS A 154 -25.54 2.75 32.29
CA LYS A 154 -25.40 3.30 33.64
C LYS A 154 -26.78 3.74 34.15
N VAL A 155 -27.58 2.77 34.58
CA VAL A 155 -28.56 3.03 35.65
C VAL A 155 -27.72 3.10 36.92
N ALA A 156 -27.64 4.29 37.52
CA ALA A 156 -27.11 4.46 38.87
C ALA A 156 -28.20 4.10 39.88
N PRO A 157 -27.90 3.40 40.98
CA PRO A 157 -28.78 3.34 42.13
C PRO A 157 -28.50 4.55 43.04
N SER A 158 -29.53 5.32 43.37
CA SER A 158 -29.66 6.09 44.61
C SER A 158 -31.13 6.33 44.86
#